data_AF-A0A7V1EP78-F1
#
_entry.id   AF-A0A7V1EP78-F1
#
_cell.length_a   1.000
_cell.length_b   1.000
_cell.length_c   1.000
_cell.angle_alpha   90.00
_cell.angle_beta   90.00
_cell.angle_gamma   90.00
#
_symmetry.space_group_name_H-M   'P 1'
#
loop_
_entity.id
_entity.type
_entity.pdbx_description
1 polymer ?
#
loop_
_entity_poly.entity_id
_entity_poly.type
_entity_poly.pdbx_seq_one_letter_code
_entity_poly.pdbx_strand_id
1 'polypeptide(L)'
;MNYMNEVSSFQIDDHWIIAQRPAKNHVNPKRPYTYFLEKERTSNGQVEDVATLFLTNRECPFRCLMCDLWKNTTNCRVPDGAIPTQIQWALDQLPAAQHIKLYNSGNFFDGQAIPTSDIPQIAGLLTAFKTVTVENHPRLVND
;
A
#
# COMPACT_ATOMS: atom_id res chain seq x y z
N MET A 1 4.52 -41.59 -31.47
CA MET A 1 5.50 -40.48 -31.57
C MET A 1 5.10 -39.48 -30.49
N ASN A 2 5.66 -39.67 -29.30
CA ASN A 2 5.28 -38.88 -28.12
C ASN A 2 6.05 -37.57 -28.14
N TYR A 3 5.40 -36.49 -28.57
CA TYR A 3 5.87 -35.13 -28.31
C TYR A 3 5.60 -34.81 -26.84
N MET A 4 6.48 -35.30 -25.96
CA MET A 4 6.64 -34.70 -24.63
C MET A 4 7.30 -33.35 -24.87
N ASN A 5 6.52 -32.28 -24.76
CA ASN A 5 7.09 -30.95 -24.59
C ASN A 5 7.93 -31.00 -23.32
N GLU A 6 9.26 -30.95 -23.47
CA GLU A 6 10.16 -30.58 -22.39
C GLU A 6 9.85 -29.13 -22.03
N VAL A 7 8.87 -28.94 -21.14
CA VAL A 7 8.68 -27.66 -20.48
C VAL A 7 9.93 -27.46 -19.63
N SER A 8 10.82 -26.61 -20.12
CA SER A 8 11.93 -26.01 -19.38
C SER A 8 11.59 -25.90 -17.89
N SER A 9 12.49 -26.36 -17.02
CA SER A 9 12.37 -26.40 -15.55
C SER A 9 12.33 -25.00 -14.89
N PHE A 10 11.96 -23.97 -15.65
CA PHE A 10 11.89 -22.60 -15.21
C PHE A 10 10.74 -22.40 -14.22
N GLN A 11 11.08 -22.17 -12.96
CA GLN A 11 10.13 -21.84 -11.91
C GLN A 11 10.10 -20.32 -11.70
N ILE A 12 8.91 -19.73 -11.84
CA ILE A 12 8.66 -18.34 -11.48
C ILE A 12 8.25 -18.33 -10.01
N ASP A 13 9.19 -17.99 -9.14
CA ASP A 13 8.99 -17.83 -7.70
C ASP A 13 9.36 -16.42 -7.24
N ASP A 14 9.21 -16.15 -5.94
CA ASP A 14 9.57 -14.87 -5.33
C ASP A 14 11.03 -14.48 -5.56
N HIS A 15 11.94 -15.45 -5.52
CA HIS A 15 13.37 -15.21 -5.71
C HIS A 15 13.65 -14.76 -7.13
N TRP A 16 13.07 -15.43 -8.11
CA TRP A 16 13.17 -15.04 -9.51
C TRP A 16 12.59 -13.64 -9.73
N ILE A 17 11.39 -13.35 -9.19
CA ILE A 17 10.75 -12.04 -9.34
C ILE A 17 11.63 -10.93 -8.75
N ILE A 18 12.14 -11.11 -7.52
CA ILE A 18 13.03 -10.12 -6.87
C ILE A 18 14.31 -9.94 -7.69
N ALA A 19 14.90 -11.01 -8.21
CA ALA A 19 16.12 -10.93 -9.01
C ALA A 19 15.95 -10.14 -10.32
N GLN A 20 14.72 -10.00 -10.84
CA GLN A 20 14.44 -9.18 -12.02
C GLN A 20 14.24 -7.68 -11.69
N ARG A 21 14.15 -7.30 -10.42
CA ARG A 21 13.83 -5.92 -10.02
C ARG A 21 15.11 -5.09 -9.84
N PRO A 22 15.12 -3.83 -10.29
CA PRO A 22 16.20 -2.91 -9.93
C PRO A 22 16.14 -2.55 -8.43
N ALA A 23 17.13 -1.79 -7.97
CA ALA A 23 17.16 -1.27 -6.60
C ALA A 23 15.90 -0.45 -6.28
N LYS A 24 15.44 -0.53 -5.02
CA LYS A 24 14.35 0.29 -4.49
C LYS A 24 14.77 1.77 -4.43
N ASN A 25 13.78 2.65 -4.51
CA ASN A 25 13.97 4.07 -4.23
C ASN A 25 14.27 4.28 -2.74
N HIS A 26 14.99 5.36 -2.43
CA HIS A 26 15.18 5.77 -1.05
C HIS A 26 13.90 6.43 -0.51
N VAL A 27 13.39 5.92 0.60
CA VAL A 27 12.15 6.40 1.24
C VAL A 27 12.38 6.64 2.73
N ASN A 28 11.61 7.58 3.31
CA ASN A 28 11.62 7.84 4.74
C ASN A 28 10.48 7.04 5.41
N PRO A 29 10.77 6.13 6.36
CA PRO A 29 9.74 5.33 7.04
C PRO A 29 8.69 6.15 7.80
N LYS A 30 8.94 7.43 8.07
CA LYS A 30 8.03 8.35 8.79
C LYS A 30 7.34 9.36 7.87
N ARG A 31 7.48 9.25 6.54
CA ARG A 31 6.78 10.10 5.57
C ARG A 31 6.12 9.26 4.48
N PRO A 32 4.92 9.63 4.00
CA PRO A 32 4.40 9.06 2.76
C PRO A 32 5.39 9.37 1.65
N TYR A 33 5.60 8.44 0.72
CA TYR A 33 6.52 8.68 -0.39
C TYR A 33 5.90 9.59 -1.45
N THR A 34 4.57 9.63 -1.54
CA THR A 34 3.82 10.65 -2.28
C THR A 34 2.38 10.73 -1.78
N TYR A 35 1.71 11.82 -2.12
CA TYR A 35 0.32 12.09 -1.76
C TYR A 35 -0.20 13.22 -2.65
N PHE A 36 -1.48 13.17 -2.99
CA PHE A 36 -2.10 14.21 -3.80
C PHE A 36 -3.62 14.20 -3.64
N LEU A 37 -4.24 15.24 -4.15
CA LEU A 37 -5.69 15.34 -4.31
C LEU A 37 -6.04 14.99 -5.75
N GLU A 38 -6.94 14.04 -5.96
CA GLU A 38 -7.45 13.70 -7.28
C GLU A 38 -8.98 13.82 -7.35
N LYS A 39 -9.48 14.11 -8.55
CA LYS A 39 -10.92 14.17 -8.82
C LYS A 39 -11.39 12.79 -9.24
N GLU A 40 -12.35 12.22 -8.52
CA GLU A 40 -12.88 10.89 -8.83
C GLU A 40 -14.40 10.85 -8.83
N ARG A 41 -14.94 9.94 -9.63
CA ARG A 41 -16.38 9.70 -9.69
C ARG A 41 -16.80 8.81 -8.52
N THR A 42 -17.61 9.33 -7.63
CA THR A 42 -18.13 8.60 -6.47
C THR A 42 -19.31 7.71 -6.84
N SER A 43 -19.76 6.87 -5.90
CA SER A 43 -20.84 5.91 -6.13
C SER A 43 -22.20 6.55 -6.45
N ASN A 44 -22.42 7.80 -6.05
CA ASN A 44 -23.61 8.58 -6.41
C ASN A 44 -23.48 9.27 -7.79
N GLY A 45 -22.35 9.09 -8.47
CA GLY A 45 -22.08 9.62 -9.80
C GLY A 45 -21.47 11.02 -9.83
N GLN A 46 -21.27 11.69 -8.68
CA GLN A 46 -20.62 12.99 -8.59
C GLN A 46 -19.10 12.88 -8.74
N VAL A 47 -18.45 13.96 -9.18
CA VAL A 47 -16.98 14.06 -9.21
C VAL A 47 -16.54 14.87 -7.99
N GLU A 48 -15.88 14.22 -7.03
CA GLU A 48 -15.47 14.81 -5.77
C GLU A 48 -13.95 14.69 -5.58
N ASP A 49 -13.39 15.50 -4.67
CA ASP A 49 -11.97 15.42 -4.31
C ASP A 49 -11.71 14.23 -3.38
N VAL A 50 -10.68 13.44 -3.73
CA VAL A 50 -10.21 12.29 -2.97
C VAL A 50 -8.76 12.53 -2.56
N ALA A 51 -8.50 12.46 -1.26
CA ALA A 51 -7.14 12.49 -0.73
C ALA A 51 -6.50 11.11 -0.96
N THR A 52 -5.46 11.05 -1.78
CA THR A 52 -4.77 9.80 -2.10
C THR A 52 -3.38 9.83 -1.49
N LEU A 53 -3.14 8.94 -0.53
CA LEU A 53 -1.88 8.84 0.21
C LEU A 53 -1.17 7.55 -0.16
N PHE A 54 0.10 7.67 -0.53
CA PHE A 54 0.98 6.54 -0.73
C PHE A 54 1.97 6.42 0.43
N LEU A 55 1.66 5.51 1.34
CA LEU A 55 2.37 5.31 2.59
C LEU A 55 3.64 4.48 2.34
N THR A 56 4.73 4.90 2.96
CA THR A 56 5.98 4.13 3.02
C THR A 56 5.81 2.98 4.00
N ASN A 57 6.01 1.75 3.53
CA ASN A 57 5.84 0.55 4.36
C ASN A 57 6.88 -0.53 4.03
N ARG A 58 6.84 -1.65 4.76
CA ARG A 58 7.54 -2.88 4.38
C ARG A 58 6.94 -3.43 3.09
N GLU A 59 7.77 -3.98 2.22
CA GLU A 59 7.32 -4.65 1.01
C GLU A 59 6.33 -5.80 1.29
N CYS A 60 5.24 -5.82 0.53
CA CYS A 60 4.22 -6.87 0.53
C CYS A 60 4.83 -8.28 0.34
N PRO A 61 4.48 -9.28 1.17
CA PRO A 61 5.06 -10.62 1.09
C PRO A 61 4.67 -11.41 -0.16
N PHE A 62 3.57 -11.04 -0.85
CA PHE A 62 3.08 -11.73 -2.05
C PHE A 62 3.93 -11.48 -3.30
N ARG A 63 4.74 -10.39 -3.33
CA ARG A 63 5.72 -10.07 -4.37
C ARG A 63 5.20 -10.25 -5.82
N CYS A 64 3.96 -9.85 -6.08
CA CYS A 64 3.33 -10.02 -7.39
C CYS A 64 4.21 -9.48 -8.54
N LEU A 65 4.31 -10.24 -9.63
CA LEU A 65 5.17 -9.93 -10.80
C LEU A 65 4.93 -8.52 -11.37
N MET A 66 3.66 -8.11 -11.46
CA MET A 66 3.24 -6.84 -12.07
C MET A 66 3.05 -5.71 -11.06
N CYS A 67 3.36 -5.93 -9.77
CA CYS A 67 3.27 -4.88 -8.77
C CYS A 67 4.46 -3.93 -8.92
N ASP A 68 4.23 -2.62 -8.85
CA ASP A 68 5.28 -1.61 -8.82
C ASP A 68 5.38 -0.88 -7.47
N LEU A 69 4.42 -1.09 -6.57
CA LEU A 69 4.43 -0.49 -5.22
C LEU A 69 5.69 -0.85 -4.43
N TRP A 70 6.31 -2.01 -4.69
CA TRP A 70 7.56 -2.42 -4.05
C TRP A 70 8.70 -1.40 -4.22
N LYS A 71 8.67 -0.55 -5.26
CA LYS A 71 9.73 0.43 -5.56
C LYS A 71 9.95 1.42 -4.43
N ASN A 72 8.88 1.79 -3.70
CA ASN A 72 8.91 2.78 -2.63
C ASN A 72 8.68 2.15 -1.26
N THR A 73 9.29 0.99 -1.01
CA THR A 73 9.16 0.25 0.26
C THR A 73 10.47 0.18 1.03
N THR A 74 10.33 -0.02 2.32
CA THR A 74 11.41 -0.40 3.23
C THR A 74 11.65 -1.91 3.20
N ASN A 75 12.84 -2.33 3.64
CA ASN A 75 13.20 -3.77 3.73
C ASN A 75 12.75 -4.41 5.05
N CYS A 76 12.45 -3.60 6.07
CA CYS A 76 12.05 -4.05 7.40
C CYS A 76 10.71 -3.40 7.77
N ARG A 77 10.01 -3.98 8.73
CA ARG A 77 8.79 -3.38 9.28
C ARG A 77 9.06 -1.94 9.75
N VAL A 78 8.13 -1.04 9.46
CA VAL A 78 8.20 0.34 9.95
C VAL A 78 8.01 0.39 11.48
N PRO A 79 8.56 1.40 12.18
CA PRO A 79 8.33 1.56 13.61
C PRO A 79 6.84 1.71 13.94
N ASP A 80 6.43 1.30 15.14
CA ASP A 80 5.09 1.61 15.64
C ASP A 80 4.86 3.13 15.66
N GLY A 81 3.65 3.56 15.34
CA GLY A 81 3.26 4.95 15.18
C GLY A 81 3.70 5.59 13.86
N ALA A 82 4.49 4.89 13.02
CA ALA A 82 4.96 5.46 11.76
C ALA A 82 3.81 5.70 10.78
N ILE A 83 2.88 4.75 10.64
CA ILE A 83 1.75 4.87 9.71
C ILE A 83 0.83 6.06 10.04
N PRO A 84 0.32 6.24 11.28
CA PRO A 84 -0.51 7.39 11.61
C PRO A 84 0.28 8.70 11.51
N THR A 85 1.59 8.70 11.81
CA THR A 85 2.45 9.87 11.57
C THR A 85 2.48 10.27 10.09
N GLN A 86 2.59 9.29 9.18
CA GLN A 86 2.55 9.54 7.73
C GLN A 86 1.20 10.09 7.27
N ILE A 87 0.09 9.53 7.78
CA ILE A 87 -1.26 9.98 7.46
C ILE A 87 -1.46 11.43 7.92
N GLN A 88 -1.15 11.73 9.18
CA GLN A 88 -1.25 13.09 9.71
C GLN A 88 -0.41 14.07 8.90
N TRP A 89 0.84 13.70 8.59
CA TRP A 89 1.73 14.56 7.82
C TRP A 89 1.13 14.89 6.45
N ALA A 90 0.53 13.94 5.73
CA ALA A 90 -0.11 14.21 4.44
C ALA A 90 -1.36 15.09 4.58
N LEU A 91 -2.20 14.82 5.59
CA LEU A 91 -3.41 15.59 5.86
C LEU A 91 -3.11 17.05 6.21
N ASP A 92 -1.98 17.32 6.86
CA ASP A 92 -1.52 18.68 7.15
C ASP A 92 -1.11 19.47 5.89
N GLN A 93 -0.81 18.77 4.78
CA GLN A 93 -0.36 19.39 3.53
C GLN A 93 -1.47 19.50 2.48
N LEU A 94 -2.49 18.63 2.56
CA LEU A 94 -3.57 18.57 1.57
C LEU A 94 -4.72 19.52 1.93
N PRO A 95 -5.42 20.08 0.92
CA PRO A 95 -6.75 20.64 1.14
C PRO A 95 -7.70 19.60 1.72
N ALA A 96 -8.73 20.07 2.43
CA ALA A 96 -9.77 19.18 2.95
C ALA A 96 -10.48 18.41 1.82
N ALA A 97 -10.68 17.11 2.04
CA ALA A 97 -11.37 16.20 1.13
C ALA A 97 -12.43 15.40 1.89
N GLN A 98 -13.43 14.90 1.17
CA GLN A 98 -14.50 14.10 1.79
C GLN A 98 -14.19 12.60 1.78
N HIS A 99 -13.23 12.18 0.96
CA HIS A 99 -12.84 10.78 0.78
C HIS A 99 -11.32 10.64 0.87
N ILE A 100 -10.87 9.47 1.29
CA ILE A 100 -9.45 9.16 1.41
C ILE A 100 -9.13 7.74 0.94
N LYS A 101 -7.97 7.59 0.29
CA LYS A 101 -7.38 6.32 -0.09
C LYS A 101 -6.01 6.16 0.55
N LEU A 102 -5.77 5.00 1.15
CA LEU A 102 -4.50 4.63 1.73
C LEU A 102 -3.85 3.51 0.90
N TYR A 103 -2.96 3.90 -0.01
CA TYR A 103 -2.09 2.99 -0.74
C TYR A 103 -0.90 2.68 0.16
N ASN A 104 -0.91 1.51 0.81
CA ASN A 104 0.05 1.22 1.88
C ASN A 104 1.28 0.41 1.43
N SER A 105 1.44 0.18 0.12
CA SER A 105 2.51 -0.64 -0.47
C SER A 105 2.66 -2.04 0.16
N GLY A 106 1.57 -2.54 0.73
CA GLY A 106 1.52 -3.71 1.61
C GLY A 106 0.09 -4.27 1.64
N ASN A 107 -0.36 -4.66 2.82
CA ASN A 107 -1.70 -5.16 3.06
C ASN A 107 -2.25 -4.52 4.32
N PHE A 108 -3.42 -3.88 4.26
CA PHE A 108 -3.92 -3.11 5.40
C PHE A 108 -4.18 -3.98 6.64
N PHE A 109 -4.56 -5.25 6.46
CA PHE A 109 -4.80 -6.19 7.55
C PHE A 109 -3.59 -7.06 7.90
N ASP A 110 -2.41 -6.81 7.31
CA ASP A 110 -1.16 -7.46 7.73
C ASP A 110 -0.51 -6.67 8.89
N GLY A 111 -0.40 -7.28 10.07
CA GLY A 111 0.26 -6.67 11.25
C GLY A 111 1.74 -6.31 11.06
N GLN A 112 2.39 -6.86 10.01
CA GLN A 112 3.74 -6.49 9.60
C GLN A 112 3.80 -5.25 8.71
N ALA A 113 2.68 -4.89 8.06
CA ALA A 113 2.55 -3.68 7.26
C ALA A 113 1.87 -2.58 8.08
N ILE A 114 0.74 -2.86 8.72
CA ILE A 114 0.03 -1.93 9.61
C ILE A 114 0.13 -2.47 11.04
N PRO A 115 0.99 -1.89 11.89
CA PRO A 115 1.05 -2.26 13.31
C PRO A 115 -0.33 -2.25 13.95
N THR A 116 -0.71 -3.32 14.66
CA THR A 116 -2.01 -3.37 15.36
C THR A 116 -2.17 -2.25 16.39
N SER A 117 -1.06 -1.80 16.99
CA SER A 117 -1.00 -0.64 17.88
C SER A 117 -1.42 0.67 17.21
N ASP A 118 -1.27 0.78 15.89
CA ASP A 118 -1.53 2.00 15.15
C ASP A 118 -2.99 2.12 14.74
N ILE A 119 -3.74 1.01 14.69
CA ILE A 119 -5.12 0.96 14.21
C ILE A 119 -6.03 1.98 14.91
N PRO A 120 -6.03 2.13 16.25
CA PRO A 120 -6.88 3.12 16.92
C PRO A 120 -6.56 4.56 16.50
N GLN A 121 -5.28 4.90 16.33
CA GLN A 121 -4.86 6.24 15.91
C GLN A 121 -5.20 6.49 14.45
N ILE A 122 -4.96 5.50 13.57
CA ILE A 122 -5.36 5.55 12.16
C ILE A 122 -6.88 5.79 12.08
N ALA A 123 -7.70 5.00 12.78
CA ALA A 123 -9.15 5.18 12.78
C ALA A 123 -9.58 6.58 13.25
N GLY A 124 -8.93 7.12 14.29
CA GLY A 124 -9.17 8.49 14.76
C GLY A 124 -8.91 9.55 13.68
N LEU A 125 -7.79 9.45 12.95
CA LEU A 125 -7.46 10.36 11.86
C LEU A 125 -8.44 10.28 10.69
N LEU A 126 -9.03 9.10 10.48
CA LEU A 126 -9.92 8.84 9.34
C LEU A 126 -11.40 9.09 9.64
N THR A 127 -11.76 9.38 10.89
CA THR A 127 -13.16 9.47 11.36
C THR A 127 -13.99 10.52 10.62
N ALA A 128 -13.36 11.61 10.16
CA ALA A 128 -14.08 12.70 9.47
C ALA A 128 -14.40 12.40 8.00
N PHE A 129 -13.80 11.36 7.40
CA PHE A 129 -14.01 11.04 5.99
C PHE A 129 -15.30 10.25 5.79
N LYS A 130 -16.04 10.60 4.74
CA LYS A 130 -17.25 9.86 4.34
C LYS A 130 -16.93 8.48 3.79
N THR A 131 -15.75 8.31 3.20
CA THR A 131 -15.30 7.04 2.62
C THR A 131 -13.81 6.88 2.84
N VAL A 132 -13.42 5.69 3.28
CA VAL A 132 -12.03 5.28 3.44
C VAL A 132 -11.83 4.05 2.57
N THR A 133 -10.86 4.12 1.66
CA THR A 133 -10.42 2.99 0.85
C THR A 133 -9.04 2.55 1.30
N VAL A 134 -8.87 1.26 1.51
CA VAL A 134 -7.60 0.64 1.87
C VAL A 134 -7.30 -0.52 0.92
N GLU A 135 -6.02 -0.79 0.68
CA GLU A 135 -5.60 -1.91 -0.14
C GLU A 135 -5.26 -3.14 0.72
N ASN A 136 -5.74 -4.31 0.30
CA ASN A 136 -5.46 -5.57 0.98
C ASN A 136 -5.53 -6.74 0.01
N HIS A 137 -4.62 -7.71 0.16
CA HIS A 137 -4.71 -8.97 -0.56
C HIS A 137 -5.90 -9.79 -0.02
N PRO A 138 -6.78 -10.35 -0.88
CA PRO A 138 -7.99 -11.06 -0.43
C PRO A 138 -7.75 -12.21 0.54
N ARG A 139 -6.56 -12.83 0.47
CA ARG A 139 -6.15 -13.90 1.40
C ARG A 139 -6.07 -13.45 2.86
N LEU A 140 -5.86 -12.16 3.13
CA LEU A 140 -5.72 -11.59 4.48
C LEU A 140 -7.02 -10.95 4.96
N VAL A 141 -8.16 -11.35 4.40
CA VAL A 141 -9.47 -10.86 4.83
C VAL A 141 -10.09 -11.91 5.74
N ASN A 142 -10.50 -11.51 6.94
CA ASN A 142 -11.01 -12.38 8.02
C ASN A 142 -9.98 -13.29 8.72
N ASP A 143 -8.69 -13.02 8.52
CA ASP A 143 -7.61 -13.62 9.30
C ASP A 143 -7.48 -12.98 10.70
#